data_AF-A0A917PQT1-F1
#
_entry.id   AF-A0A917PQT1-F1
#
_cell.length_a   1.000
_cell.length_b   1.000
_cell.length_c   1.000
_cell.angle_alpha   90.00
_cell.angle_beta   90.00
_cell.angle_gamma   90.00
#
_symmetry.space_group_name_H-M   'P 1'
#
loop_
_entity.id
_entity.type
_entity.pdbx_description
1 polymer ?
#
loop_
_entity_poly.entity_id
_entity_poly.type
_entity_poly.pdbx_seq_one_letter_code
_entity_poly.pdbx_strand_id
1 'polypeptide(L)'
;MTQDAPTPPQSAGAAERDARLKAARQHDAELREAQYTRKLTLAILSTLQNKGVLSSAEVDSILLAARRATDAAMANVTPTAAVRADFETPEAVPVKPDSWVKTAPKAPPVFDIQID
;
A
#
# COMPACT_ATOMS: atom_id res chain seq x y z
N MET A 1 -60.01 32.86 0.26
CA MET A 1 -59.16 31.67 0.41
C MET A 1 -58.00 31.82 -0.56
N THR A 2 -56.87 32.33 -0.07
CA THR A 2 -55.71 32.72 -0.90
C THR A 2 -54.79 31.51 -1.02
N GLN A 3 -54.49 31.11 -2.26
CA GLN A 3 -53.64 29.99 -2.59
C GLN A 3 -52.19 30.48 -2.57
N ASP A 4 -51.46 30.15 -1.51
CA ASP A 4 -50.02 30.40 -1.38
C ASP A 4 -49.28 29.27 -2.11
N ALA A 5 -48.68 29.58 -3.25
CA ALA A 5 -47.93 28.63 -4.05
C ALA A 5 -46.46 28.60 -3.57
N PRO A 6 -45.91 27.44 -3.19
CA PRO A 6 -44.52 27.36 -2.75
C PRO A 6 -43.59 27.60 -3.94
N THR A 7 -42.87 28.73 -3.92
CA THR A 7 -41.79 29.01 -4.86
C THR A 7 -40.65 28.03 -4.60
N PRO A 8 -40.19 27.22 -5.57
CA PRO A 8 -39.07 26.31 -5.36
C PRO A 8 -37.78 27.13 -5.13
N PRO A 9 -36.91 26.74 -4.19
CA PRO A 9 -35.70 27.48 -3.89
C PRO A 9 -34.70 27.35 -5.05
N GLN A 10 -34.54 28.43 -5.83
CA GLN A 10 -33.56 28.52 -6.93
C GLN A 10 -32.11 28.29 -6.47
N SER A 11 -31.83 28.36 -5.17
CA SER A 11 -30.51 28.16 -4.56
C SER A 11 -30.05 26.69 -4.51
N ALA A 12 -30.96 25.72 -4.51
CA ALA A 12 -30.61 24.29 -4.41
C ALA A 12 -29.88 23.78 -5.65
N GLY A 13 -30.29 24.26 -6.84
CA GLY A 13 -29.68 23.85 -8.11
C GLY A 13 -28.27 24.40 -8.34
N ALA A 14 -27.92 25.54 -7.73
CA ALA A 14 -26.56 26.08 -7.81
C ALA A 14 -25.58 25.25 -6.97
N ALA A 15 -25.96 24.93 -5.73
CA ALA A 15 -25.14 24.10 -4.84
C ALA A 15 -24.91 22.68 -5.39
N GLU A 16 -25.92 22.07 -6.03
CA GLU A 16 -25.79 20.75 -6.65
C GLU A 16 -24.82 20.77 -7.83
N ARG A 17 -24.85 21.82 -8.67
CA ARG A 17 -23.90 21.98 -9.79
C ARG A 17 -22.48 22.15 -9.28
N ASP A 18 -22.28 22.96 -8.25
CA ASP A 18 -20.96 23.14 -7.64
C ASP A 18 -20.44 21.85 -7.02
N ALA A 19 -21.30 21.07 -6.36
CA ALA A 19 -20.95 19.77 -5.82
C ALA A 19 -20.53 18.78 -6.94
N ARG A 20 -21.26 18.74 -8.06
CA ARG A 20 -20.91 17.91 -9.22
C ARG A 20 -19.58 18.32 -9.85
N LEU A 21 -19.34 19.63 -9.99
CA LEU A 21 -18.06 20.15 -10.50
C LEU A 21 -16.91 19.79 -9.57
N LYS A 22 -17.11 19.85 -8.25
CA LYS A 22 -16.12 19.40 -7.27
C LYS A 22 -15.86 17.90 -7.38
N ALA A 23 -16.91 17.07 -7.47
CA ALA A 23 -16.78 15.63 -7.61
C ALA A 23 -16.04 15.23 -8.90
N ALA A 24 -16.33 15.89 -10.03
CA ALA A 24 -15.62 15.66 -11.29
C ALA A 24 -14.12 15.98 -11.17
N ARG A 25 -13.78 17.11 -10.53
CA ARG A 25 -12.37 17.49 -10.29
C ARG A 25 -11.66 16.52 -9.35
N GLN A 26 -12.36 16.01 -8.33
CA GLN A 26 -11.82 14.99 -7.43
C GLN A 26 -11.53 13.69 -8.17
N HIS A 27 -12.49 13.22 -8.96
CA HIS A 27 -12.29 12.04 -9.81
C HIS A 27 -11.10 12.20 -10.77
N ASP A 28 -10.95 13.37 -11.40
CA ASP A 28 -9.79 13.64 -12.27
C ASP A 28 -8.46 13.67 -11.49
N ALA A 29 -8.48 14.16 -10.25
CA ALA A 29 -7.30 14.15 -9.38
C ALA A 29 -6.93 12.72 -8.96
N GLU A 30 -7.91 11.91 -8.57
CA GLU A 30 -7.74 10.49 -8.23
C GLU A 30 -7.19 9.70 -9.41
N LEU A 31 -7.68 9.94 -10.63
CA LEU A 31 -7.16 9.32 -11.84
C LEU A 31 -5.69 9.68 -12.09
N ARG A 32 -5.32 10.96 -11.90
CA ARG A 32 -3.92 11.40 -12.06
C ARG A 32 -3.01 10.76 -11.02
N GLU A 33 -3.45 10.72 -9.78
CA GLU A 33 -2.70 10.09 -8.69
C GLU A 33 -2.53 8.59 -8.92
N ALA A 34 -3.58 7.88 -9.34
CA ALA A 34 -3.52 6.47 -9.68
C ALA A 34 -2.51 6.18 -10.81
N GLN A 35 -2.49 7.02 -11.85
CA GLN A 35 -1.50 6.90 -12.94
C GLN A 35 -0.08 7.18 -12.47
N TYR A 36 0.12 8.19 -11.63
CA TYR A 36 1.42 8.51 -11.05
C TYR A 36 1.94 7.35 -10.19
N THR A 37 1.12 6.85 -9.27
CA THR A 37 1.44 5.71 -8.41
C THR A 37 1.80 4.49 -9.25
N ARG A 38 1.01 4.16 -10.28
CA ARG A 38 1.33 3.05 -11.19
C ARG A 38 2.71 3.21 -11.85
N LYS A 39 3.02 4.40 -12.38
CA LYS A 39 4.32 4.66 -13.01
C LYS A 39 5.47 4.56 -12.02
N LEU A 40 5.30 5.14 -10.83
CA LEU A 40 6.29 5.11 -9.76
C LEU A 40 6.56 3.67 -9.31
N THR A 41 5.52 2.89 -9.03
CA THR A 41 5.67 1.48 -8.63
C THR A 41 6.41 0.66 -9.69
N LEU A 42 6.05 0.82 -10.97
CA LEU A 42 6.74 0.12 -12.05
C LEU A 42 8.22 0.53 -12.19
N ALA A 43 8.53 1.82 -12.00
CA ALA A 43 9.92 2.30 -12.01
C ALA A 43 10.74 1.72 -10.85
N ILE A 44 10.14 1.62 -9.65
CA ILE A 44 10.78 0.99 -8.48
C ILE A 44 11.04 -0.49 -8.77
N LEU A 45 10.01 -1.25 -9.20
CA LEU A 45 10.16 -2.68 -9.52
C LEU A 45 11.22 -2.92 -10.60
N SER A 46 11.22 -2.11 -11.66
CA SER A 46 12.24 -2.17 -12.72
C SER A 46 13.65 -1.90 -12.17
N THR A 47 13.80 -0.93 -11.27
CA THR A 47 15.10 -0.62 -10.64
C THR A 47 15.58 -1.77 -9.76
N LEU A 48 14.69 -2.38 -8.97
CA LEU A 48 15.01 -3.53 -8.12
C LEU A 48 15.39 -4.76 -8.95
N GLN A 49 14.70 -4.99 -10.07
CA GLN A 49 15.04 -6.05 -11.02
C GLN A 49 16.41 -5.81 -11.68
N ASN A 50 16.65 -4.59 -12.17
CA ASN A 50 17.93 -4.24 -12.80
C ASN A 50 19.12 -4.33 -11.83
N LYS A 51 18.89 -4.09 -10.54
CA LYS A 51 19.89 -4.26 -9.48
C LYS A 51 20.04 -5.71 -9.00
N GLY A 52 19.23 -6.64 -9.52
CA GLY A 52 19.24 -8.05 -9.11
C GLY A 52 18.69 -8.28 -7.70
N VAL A 53 18.00 -7.31 -7.11
CA VAL A 53 17.33 -7.45 -5.80
C VAL A 53 16.09 -8.32 -5.94
N LEU A 54 15.41 -8.22 -7.09
CA LEU A 54 14.28 -9.06 -7.47
C LEU A 54 14.59 -9.77 -8.78
N SER A 55 14.19 -11.02 -8.88
CA SER A 55 14.13 -11.75 -10.15
C SER A 55 12.88 -11.37 -10.95
N SER A 56 12.87 -11.69 -12.25
CA SER A 56 11.68 -11.47 -13.10
C SER A 56 10.43 -12.19 -12.57
N ALA A 57 10.60 -13.42 -12.06
CA ALA A 57 9.49 -14.22 -11.54
C ALA A 57 8.90 -13.63 -10.24
N GLU A 58 9.73 -13.00 -9.41
CA GLU A 58 9.25 -12.30 -8.21
C GLU A 58 8.47 -11.04 -8.56
N VAL A 59 8.94 -10.26 -9.55
CA VAL A 59 8.19 -9.10 -10.06
C VAL A 59 6.81 -9.52 -10.58
N ASP A 60 6.74 -10.58 -11.38
CA ASP A 60 5.47 -11.10 -11.91
C ASP A 60 4.53 -11.55 -10.79
N SER A 61 5.07 -12.21 -9.76
CA SER A 61 4.30 -12.66 -8.59
C SER A 61 3.73 -11.48 -7.79
N ILE A 62 4.50 -10.41 -7.61
CA ILE A 62 4.05 -9.18 -6.94
C ILE A 62 2.92 -8.52 -7.73
N LEU A 63 3.06 -8.40 -9.06
CA LEU A 63 2.01 -7.81 -9.91
C LEU A 63 0.72 -8.65 -9.86
N LEU A 64 0.84 -9.97 -9.85
CA LEU A 64 -0.31 -10.88 -9.72
C LEU A 64 -0.99 -10.74 -8.35
N ALA A 65 -0.22 -10.67 -7.26
CA ALA A 65 -0.74 -10.47 -5.92
C ALA A 65 -1.45 -9.11 -5.78
N ALA A 66 -0.87 -8.03 -6.31
CA ALA A 66 -1.47 -6.70 -6.31
C ALA A 66 -2.81 -6.67 -7.07
N ARG A 67 -2.89 -7.36 -8.21
CA ARG A 67 -4.15 -7.50 -8.95
C ARG A 67 -5.22 -8.21 -8.12
N ARG A 68 -4.88 -9.35 -7.52
CA ARG A 68 -5.81 -10.11 -6.66
C ARG A 68 -6.30 -9.31 -5.46
N ALA A 69 -5.41 -8.52 -4.84
CA ALA A 69 -5.76 -7.63 -3.74
C ALA A 69 -6.75 -6.53 -4.17
N THR A 70 -6.58 -5.99 -5.38
CA THR A 70 -7.51 -5.00 -5.96
C THR A 70 -8.87 -5.61 -6.25
N ASP A 71 -8.89 -6.80 -6.87
CA ASP A 71 -10.13 -7.53 -7.13
C ASP A 71 -10.89 -7.83 -5.82
N ALA A 72 -10.17 -8.20 -4.75
CA ALA A 72 -10.75 -8.41 -3.43
C ALA A 72 -11.28 -7.11 -2.78
N ALA A 73 -10.58 -5.98 -2.94
CA ALA A 73 -11.01 -4.68 -2.44
C ALA A 73 -12.25 -4.12 -3.18
N MET A 74 -12.40 -4.44 -4.47
CA MET A 74 -13.60 -4.06 -5.23
C MET A 74 -14.81 -4.93 -4.87
N ALA A 75 -14.60 -6.19 -4.50
CA ALA A 75 -15.66 -7.11 -4.08
C ALA A 75 -16.21 -6.81 -2.67
N ASN A 76 -15.36 -6.28 -1.78
CA ASN A 76 -15.76 -5.85 -0.43
C ASN A 76 -15.73 -4.31 -0.34
N VAL A 77 -16.87 -3.66 -0.57
CA VAL A 77 -17.05 -2.18 -0.50
C VAL A 77 -17.03 -1.67 0.95
N THR A 78 -15.97 -1.99 1.68
CA THR A 78 -15.65 -1.38 2.97
C THR A 78 -14.15 -1.03 2.92
N PRO A 79 -13.76 0.25 2.99
CA PRO A 79 -12.35 0.62 2.93
C PRO A 79 -11.69 0.25 4.26
N THR A 80 -11.25 -1.00 4.38
CA THR A 80 -10.31 -1.40 5.43
C THR A 80 -8.91 -1.28 4.83
N ALA A 81 -8.24 -0.18 5.15
CA ALA A 81 -6.81 -0.08 5.00
C ALA A 81 -6.16 -1.07 5.96
N ALA A 82 -5.90 -2.29 5.49
CA ALA A 82 -5.04 -3.23 6.16
C ALA A 82 -4.16 -3.90 5.11
N VAL A 83 -3.11 -3.19 4.68
CA VAL A 83 -1.88 -3.86 4.27
C VAL A 83 -1.28 -4.45 5.56
N ARG A 84 -1.83 -5.60 6.00
CA ARG A 84 -1.03 -6.53 6.79
C ARG A 84 -0.12 -7.21 5.79
N ALA A 85 1.16 -6.85 5.85
CA ALA A 85 2.19 -7.71 5.31
C ALA A 85 2.19 -8.97 6.17
N ASP A 86 1.34 -9.92 5.81
CA ASP A 86 1.43 -11.29 6.29
C ASP A 86 2.68 -11.89 5.65
N PHE A 87 3.83 -11.62 6.26
CA PHE A 87 4.96 -12.54 6.17
C PHE A 87 4.48 -13.84 6.82
N GLU A 88 4.08 -14.78 5.98
CA GLU A 88 3.75 -16.14 6.38
C GLU A 88 5.02 -16.75 7.01
N THR A 89 5.05 -16.70 8.34
CA THR A 89 6.05 -17.37 9.15
C THR A 89 5.76 -18.85 9.00
N PRO A 90 6.68 -19.70 8.50
CA PRO A 90 6.44 -21.14 8.47
C PRO A 90 6.18 -21.63 9.90
N GLU A 91 5.04 -22.30 10.02
CA GLU A 91 4.46 -23.05 11.13
C GLU A 91 5.42 -23.39 12.27
N ALA A 92 5.17 -22.79 13.44
CA ALA A 92 5.87 -23.07 14.68
C ALA A 92 5.42 -24.41 15.28
N VAL A 93 6.30 -25.41 15.22
CA VAL A 93 6.31 -26.57 16.14
C VAL A 93 6.45 -26.03 17.58
N PRO A 94 5.74 -26.56 18.59
CA PRO A 94 5.69 -25.94 19.91
C PRO A 94 7.02 -26.12 20.65
N VAL A 95 7.79 -25.04 20.82
CA VAL A 95 9.00 -25.04 21.64
C VAL A 95 8.71 -24.33 22.96
N LYS A 96 8.96 -25.06 24.04
CA LYS A 96 8.84 -24.65 25.45
C LYS A 96 9.56 -23.32 25.75
N PRO A 97 9.06 -22.52 26.71
CA PRO A 97 9.69 -21.27 27.07
C PRO A 97 10.79 -21.54 28.11
N ASP A 98 12.05 -21.54 27.69
CA ASP A 98 13.16 -21.18 28.59
C ASP A 98 14.46 -20.97 27.80
N SER A 99 15.26 -20.02 28.28
CA SER A 99 16.58 -19.56 27.80
C SER A 99 16.60 -18.43 26.76
N TRP A 100 16.55 -17.20 27.27
CA TRP A 100 17.27 -16.08 26.66
C TRP A 100 18.77 -16.39 26.63
N VAL A 101 19.24 -17.03 25.57
CA VAL A 101 20.69 -17.11 25.30
C VAL A 101 21.12 -15.78 24.70
N LYS A 102 21.65 -14.88 25.54
CA LYS A 102 22.50 -13.78 25.08
C LYS A 102 23.75 -14.39 24.43
N THR A 103 23.78 -14.51 23.10
CA THR A 103 25.04 -14.71 22.39
C THR A 103 25.84 -13.41 22.48
N ALA A 104 26.88 -13.41 23.31
CA ALA A 104 27.87 -12.33 23.32
C ALA A 104 28.51 -12.21 21.93
N PRO A 105 28.81 -10.98 21.44
CA PRO A 105 29.63 -10.84 20.24
C PRO A 105 30.99 -11.48 20.52
N LYS A 106 31.37 -12.47 19.72
CA LYS A 106 32.70 -13.10 19.78
C LYS A 106 33.74 -12.01 19.51
N ALA A 107 34.64 -11.79 20.48
CA ALA A 107 35.71 -10.80 20.35
C ALA A 107 36.52 -11.08 19.06
N PRO A 108 36.94 -10.03 18.32
CA PRO A 108 37.81 -10.21 17.17
C PRO A 108 39.11 -10.87 17.61
N PRO A 109 39.71 -11.75 16.79
CA PRO A 109 41.02 -12.30 17.10
C PRO A 109 42.03 -11.14 17.18
N VAL A 110 42.65 -10.98 18.34
CA VAL A 110 43.83 -10.14 18.51
C VAL A 110 44.98 -10.91 17.88
N PHE A 111 45.57 -10.36 16.83
CA PHE A 111 46.82 -10.85 16.28
C PHE A 111 47.95 -10.14 17.00
N ASP A 112 48.79 -10.88 17.71
CA ASP A 112 50.04 -10.36 18.25
C ASP A 112 51.02 -10.15 17.08
N ILE A 113 51.19 -8.89 16.66
CA ILE A 113 52.23 -8.51 15.70
C ILE A 113 53.51 -8.33 16.51
N GLN A 114 54.40 -9.33 16.50
CA GLN A 114 55.77 -9.17 16.99
C GLN A 114 56.54 -8.31 15.99
N ILE A 115 56.98 -7.14 16.45
CA ILE A 115 57.92 -6.27 15.73
C ILE A 115 59.28 -6.47 16.40
N ASP A 116 60.19 -7.14 15.69
CA ASP A 116 61.63 -7.15 15.99
C ASP A 116 62.27 -5.80 15.64
#